data_AF-A0A7W0PDJ9-F1
#
_entry.id   AF-A0A7W0PDJ9-F1
#
_cell.length_a   1.000
_cell.length_b   1.000
_cell.length_c   1.000
_cell.angle_alpha   90.00
_cell.angle_beta   90.00
_cell.angle_gamma   90.00
#
_symmetry.space_group_name_H-M   'P 1'
#
loop_
_entity.id
_entity.type
_entity.pdbx_description
1 polymer ?
#
loop_
_entity_poly.entity_id
_entity_poly.type
_entity_poly.pdbx_seq_one_letter_code
_entity_poly.pdbx_strand_id
1 'polypeptide(L)'
;AVALFDAVIIGIGLVILRVPLAIPLAALVFLGAFIPIIGSFLAGLVAVLIALVSNGFVIALIVLGVIVVVMQFEGHVLQPLLLGRAVQVHPLAVVLAIAAGLLLGGIFGALIAVPIVACTNVATAYLMRHSKQPDEPVEPVPGEQVDDRGKPVTSDPSTTGLISPDDSSDASIGSDGGDPEAAAPEADPAYPR
;
A
#
# COMPACT_ATOMS: atom_id res chain seq x y z
N ALA A 1 -3.70 12.49 5.18
CA ALA A 1 -4.03 12.16 3.78
C ALA A 1 -5.54 12.14 3.59
N VAL A 2 -6.25 11.28 4.33
CA VAL A 2 -7.72 11.17 4.30
C VAL A 2 -8.43 12.52 4.49
N ALA A 3 -8.16 13.21 5.62
CA ALA A 3 -8.80 14.50 5.90
C ALA A 3 -8.62 15.57 4.81
N LEU A 4 -7.44 15.62 4.18
CA LEU A 4 -7.17 16.56 3.09
C LEU A 4 -7.97 16.18 1.83
N PHE A 5 -8.02 14.89 1.52
CA PHE A 5 -8.78 14.37 0.38
C PHE A 5 -10.26 14.69 0.52
N ASP A 6 -10.86 14.42 1.68
CA ASP A 6 -12.28 14.71 1.95
C ASP A 6 -12.57 16.21 1.86
N ALA A 7 -11.74 17.04 2.51
CA ALA A 7 -11.91 18.48 2.50
C ALA A 7 -11.83 19.08 1.10
N VAL A 8 -10.91 18.58 0.27
CA VAL A 8 -10.76 19.04 -1.12
C VAL A 8 -11.94 18.58 -1.96
N ILE A 9 -12.33 17.31 -1.93
CA ILE A 9 -13.41 16.82 -2.79
C ILE A 9 -14.76 17.38 -2.38
N ILE A 10 -15.08 17.33 -1.08
CA ILE A 10 -16.34 17.87 -0.56
C ILE A 10 -16.33 19.40 -0.74
N GLY A 11 -15.22 20.08 -0.45
CA GLY A 11 -15.08 21.52 -0.66
C GLY A 11 -15.29 21.94 -2.11
N ILE A 12 -14.69 21.23 -3.07
CA ILE A 12 -14.91 21.47 -4.51
C ILE A 12 -16.38 21.23 -4.86
N GLY A 13 -17.00 20.16 -4.37
CA GLY A 13 -18.42 19.92 -4.54
C GLY A 13 -19.25 21.11 -4.07
N LEU A 14 -19.06 21.55 -2.83
CA LEU A 14 -19.79 22.69 -2.27
C LEU A 14 -19.58 24.00 -3.07
N VAL A 15 -18.36 24.26 -3.54
CA VAL A 15 -18.04 25.45 -4.36
C VAL A 15 -18.74 25.38 -5.71
N ILE A 16 -18.68 24.24 -6.40
CA ILE A 16 -19.32 24.05 -7.72
C ILE A 16 -20.84 24.22 -7.58
N LEU A 17 -21.43 23.65 -6.54
CA LEU A 17 -22.85 23.78 -6.24
C LEU A 17 -23.25 25.15 -5.66
N ARG A 18 -22.28 26.07 -5.48
CA ARG A 18 -22.46 27.41 -4.90
C ARG A 18 -23.19 27.38 -3.56
N VAL A 19 -22.85 26.42 -2.71
CA VAL A 19 -23.35 26.36 -1.33
C VAL A 19 -22.63 27.47 -0.53
N PRO A 20 -23.35 28.34 0.18
CA PRO A 20 -22.71 29.33 1.03
C PRO A 20 -21.90 28.62 2.11
N LEU A 21 -20.88 29.30 2.62
CA LEU A 21 -19.97 28.73 3.61
C LEU A 21 -19.20 27.50 3.09
N ALA A 22 -19.08 27.29 1.77
CA ALA A 22 -18.29 26.18 1.22
C ALA A 22 -16.86 26.11 1.80
N ILE A 23 -16.19 27.25 1.97
CA ILE A 23 -14.84 27.31 2.57
C ILE A 23 -14.88 26.93 4.07
N PRO A 24 -15.70 27.57 4.94
CA PRO A 24 -15.87 27.14 6.32
C PRO A 24 -16.27 25.65 6.48
N LEU A 25 -17.17 25.15 5.63
CA LEU A 25 -17.61 23.76 5.64
C LEU A 25 -16.48 22.82 5.22
N ALA A 26 -15.68 23.17 4.21
CA ALA A 26 -14.50 22.40 3.84
C ALA A 26 -13.47 22.36 4.98
N ALA A 27 -13.27 23.48 5.68
CA ALA A 27 -12.41 23.52 6.88
C ALA A 27 -12.99 22.67 8.02
N LEU A 28 -14.31 22.68 8.21
CA LEU A 28 -15.00 21.83 9.18
C LEU A 28 -14.84 20.35 8.85
N VAL A 29 -14.98 19.97 7.58
CA VAL A 29 -14.73 18.61 7.08
C VAL A 29 -13.28 18.21 7.30
N PHE A 30 -12.33 19.08 6.96
CA PHE A 30 -10.91 18.85 7.20
C PHE A 30 -10.62 18.56 8.68
N LEU A 31 -11.18 19.37 9.58
CA LEU A 31 -11.00 19.22 11.01
C LEU A 31 -11.73 17.98 11.56
N GLY A 32 -12.92 17.67 11.03
CA GLY A 32 -13.67 16.49 11.42
C GLY A 32 -12.96 15.20 11.02
N ALA A 33 -12.45 15.14 9.79
CA ALA A 33 -11.90 13.93 9.17
C ALA A 33 -10.56 13.44 9.78
N PHE A 34 -10.11 13.99 10.92
CA PHE A 34 -9.07 13.36 11.74
C PHE A 34 -9.50 12.02 12.33
N ILE A 35 -10.81 11.83 12.52
CA ILE A 35 -11.42 10.53 12.77
C ILE A 35 -12.18 10.17 11.50
N PRO A 36 -11.56 9.44 10.55
CA PRO A 36 -12.19 9.08 9.29
C PRO A 36 -13.56 8.44 9.50
N ILE A 37 -14.46 8.60 8.52
CA ILE A 37 -15.86 8.19 8.57
C ILE A 37 -16.70 9.01 9.56
N ILE A 38 -16.37 9.04 10.85
CA ILE A 38 -17.21 9.73 11.86
C ILE A 38 -17.20 11.23 11.59
N GLY A 39 -16.01 11.81 11.43
CA GLY A 39 -15.88 13.25 11.27
C GLY A 39 -16.32 13.75 9.90
N SER A 40 -15.98 13.02 8.83
CA SER A 40 -16.45 13.32 7.47
C SER A 40 -17.98 13.17 7.38
N PHE A 41 -18.59 12.21 8.08
CA PHE A 41 -20.04 12.06 8.14
C PHE A 41 -20.72 13.21 8.88
N LEU A 42 -20.26 13.55 10.09
CA LEU A 42 -20.85 14.64 10.86
C LEU A 42 -20.69 16.00 10.16
N ALA A 43 -19.49 16.31 9.68
CA ALA A 43 -19.24 17.56 8.96
C ALA A 43 -19.99 17.60 7.62
N GLY A 44 -20.06 16.47 6.90
CA GLY A 44 -20.87 16.33 5.70
C GLY A 44 -22.36 16.52 5.97
N LEU A 45 -22.88 15.98 7.07
CA LEU A 45 -24.27 16.18 7.48
C LEU A 45 -24.57 17.66 7.71
N VAL A 46 -23.68 18.37 8.42
CA VAL A 46 -23.80 19.83 8.59
C VAL A 46 -23.81 20.54 7.23
N ALA A 47 -22.95 20.13 6.29
CA ALA A 47 -22.94 20.70 4.95
C ALA A 47 -24.25 20.45 4.18
N VAL A 48 -24.84 19.26 4.28
CA VAL A 48 -26.15 18.94 3.67
C VAL A 48 -27.26 19.78 4.28
N LEU A 49 -27.28 19.94 5.60
CA LEU A 49 -28.27 20.78 6.29
C LEU A 49 -28.15 22.24 5.87
N ILE A 50 -26.93 22.78 5.79
CA ILE A 50 -26.70 24.15 5.32
C ILE A 50 -27.15 24.30 3.88
N ALA A 51 -26.79 23.37 2.99
CA ALA A 51 -27.23 23.37 1.59
C ALA A 51 -28.76 23.30 1.47
N LEU A 52 -29.43 22.52 2.32
CA LEU A 52 -30.89 22.42 2.33
C LEU A 52 -31.55 23.75 2.67
N VAL A 53 -31.04 24.45 3.68
CA VAL A 53 -31.57 25.75 4.12
C VAL A 53 -31.27 26.87 3.13
N SER A 54 -30.10 26.83 2.48
CA SER A 54 -29.63 27.94 1.65
C SER A 54 -29.91 27.80 0.16
N ASN A 55 -29.88 26.59 -0.38
CA ASN A 55 -29.97 26.30 -1.80
C ASN A 55 -31.18 25.43 -2.17
N GLY A 56 -31.87 24.86 -1.16
CA GLY A 56 -33.07 24.06 -1.33
C GLY A 56 -32.82 22.56 -1.49
N PHE A 57 -33.92 21.81 -1.62
CA PHE A 57 -33.93 20.34 -1.52
C PHE A 57 -33.10 19.64 -2.60
N VAL A 58 -33.17 20.12 -3.85
CA VAL A 58 -32.45 19.50 -4.97
C VAL A 58 -30.94 19.59 -4.75
N ILE A 59 -30.43 20.76 -4.38
CA ILE A 59 -28.99 20.97 -4.16
C ILE A 59 -28.53 20.17 -2.93
N ALA A 60 -29.31 20.11 -1.86
CA ALA A 60 -29.00 19.29 -0.69
C ALA A 60 -28.89 17.79 -1.03
N LEU A 61 -29.77 17.27 -1.89
CA LEU A 61 -29.68 15.88 -2.37
C LEU A 61 -28.41 15.63 -3.18
N ILE A 62 -27.98 16.58 -4.02
CA ILE A 62 -26.74 16.44 -4.77
C ILE A 62 -25.53 16.49 -3.82
N VAL A 63 -25.52 17.39 -2.83
CA VAL A 63 -24.46 17.44 -1.79
C VAL A 63 -24.40 16.12 -1.02
N LEU A 64 -25.56 15.58 -0.62
CA LEU A 64 -25.64 14.28 0.03
C LEU A 64 -25.08 13.17 -0.87
N GLY A 65 -25.43 13.17 -2.16
CA GLY A 65 -24.88 12.26 -3.15
C GLY A 65 -23.35 12.34 -3.26
N VAL A 66 -22.79 13.56 -3.31
CA VAL A 66 -21.33 13.78 -3.30
C VAL A 66 -20.69 13.17 -2.05
N ILE A 67 -21.26 13.42 -0.87
CA ILE A 67 -20.73 12.89 0.39
C ILE A 67 -20.81 11.37 0.43
N VAL A 68 -21.91 10.77 -0.05
CA VAL A 68 -22.04 9.31 -0.15
C VAL A 68 -20.97 8.75 -1.09
N VAL A 69 -20.73 9.36 -2.24
CA VAL A 69 -19.65 8.93 -3.16
C VAL A 69 -18.28 9.00 -2.49
N VAL A 70 -18.00 10.06 -1.73
CA VAL A 70 -16.75 10.21 -0.97
C VAL A 70 -16.64 9.12 0.09
N MET A 71 -17.70 8.85 0.85
CA MET A 71 -17.76 7.77 1.84
C MET A 71 -17.49 6.39 1.22
N GLN A 72 -18.00 6.15 0.01
CA GLN A 72 -17.73 4.90 -0.70
C GLN A 72 -16.27 4.79 -1.11
N PHE A 73 -15.66 5.90 -1.54
CA PHE A 73 -14.23 5.97 -1.82
C PHE A 73 -13.39 5.73 -0.55
N GLU A 74 -13.76 6.33 0.59
CA GLU A 74 -13.11 6.07 1.87
C GLU A 74 -13.18 4.58 2.23
N GLY A 75 -14.38 3.99 2.11
CA GLY A 75 -14.63 2.59 2.46
C GLY A 75 -13.91 1.58 1.58
N HIS A 76 -13.83 1.80 0.26
CA HIS A 76 -13.32 0.80 -0.68
C HIS A 76 -11.87 1.01 -1.10
N VAL A 77 -11.38 2.25 -1.12
CA VAL A 77 -10.03 2.57 -1.60
C VAL A 77 -9.11 2.87 -0.44
N LEU A 78 -9.58 3.65 0.54
CA LEU A 78 -8.74 4.07 1.65
C LEU A 78 -8.59 2.96 2.68
N GLN A 79 -9.63 2.19 3.03
CA GLN A 79 -9.49 1.07 3.96
C GLN A 79 -8.36 0.08 3.59
N PRO A 80 -8.26 -0.46 2.35
CA PRO A 80 -7.15 -1.33 1.98
C PRO A 80 -5.81 -0.62 1.93
N LEU A 81 -5.76 0.69 1.63
CA LEU A 81 -4.52 1.49 1.69
C LEU A 81 -4.03 1.70 3.13
N LEU A 82 -4.97 1.93 4.06
CA LEU A 82 -4.69 2.11 5.48
C LEU A 82 -4.32 0.80 6.18
N LEU A 83 -4.97 -0.33 5.83
CA LEU A 83 -4.67 -1.64 6.41
C LEU A 83 -3.48 -2.35 5.70
N GLY A 84 -3.37 -2.21 4.37
CA GLY A 84 -2.39 -2.94 3.56
C GLY A 84 -0.95 -2.48 3.73
N ARG A 85 -0.74 -1.24 4.20
CA ARG A 85 0.53 -0.83 4.79
C ARG A 85 0.43 -1.03 6.29
N ALA A 86 0.62 -2.27 6.74
CA ALA A 86 0.89 -2.58 8.15
C ALA A 86 2.22 -1.91 8.58
N VAL A 87 2.21 -0.59 8.69
CA VAL A 87 3.15 0.16 9.51
C VAL A 87 2.56 0.05 10.89
N GLN A 88 3.30 -0.55 11.81
CA GLN A 88 3.00 -0.55 13.23
C GLN A 88 3.04 0.91 13.74
N VAL A 89 2.03 1.70 13.39
CA VAL A 89 1.84 3.02 13.98
C VAL A 89 1.48 2.72 15.41
N HIS A 90 2.40 2.96 16.33
CA HIS A 90 2.18 2.66 17.73
C HIS A 90 1.01 3.54 18.21
N PRO A 91 -0.19 2.98 18.47
CA PRO A 91 -1.37 3.80 18.77
C PRO A 91 -1.15 4.67 20.02
N LEU A 92 -0.29 4.18 20.92
CA LEU A 92 0.18 4.88 22.10
C LEU A 92 0.85 6.22 21.77
N ALA A 93 1.61 6.34 20.67
CA ALA A 93 2.27 7.60 20.30
C ALA A 93 1.26 8.71 19.99
N VAL A 94 0.13 8.36 19.34
CA VAL A 94 -0.97 9.30 19.06
C VAL A 94 -1.63 9.73 20.37
N VAL A 95 -1.95 8.77 21.24
CA VAL A 95 -2.58 9.07 22.54
C VAL A 95 -1.70 9.94 23.43
N LEU A 96 -0.40 9.64 23.52
CA LEU A 96 0.56 10.43 24.30
C LEU A 96 0.70 11.85 23.76
N ALA A 97 0.72 12.02 22.43
CA ALA A 97 0.76 13.34 21.83
C ALA A 97 -0.52 14.13 22.06
N ILE A 98 -1.70 13.49 21.99
CA ILE A 98 -2.97 14.14 22.33
C ILE A 98 -2.96 14.57 23.80
N ALA A 99 -2.50 13.71 24.71
CA ALA A 99 -2.39 14.04 26.13
C ALA A 99 -1.42 15.20 26.39
N ALA A 100 -0.25 15.20 25.73
CA ALA A 100 0.69 16.31 25.79
C ALA A 100 0.08 17.61 25.23
N GLY A 101 -0.59 17.53 24.08
CA GLY A 101 -1.30 18.66 23.47
C GLY A 101 -2.38 19.22 24.39
N LEU A 102 -3.16 18.36 25.05
CA LEU A 102 -4.14 18.74 26.06
C LEU A 102 -3.50 19.48 27.23
N LEU A 103 -2.35 19.03 27.72
CA LEU A 103 -1.64 19.68 28.83
C LEU A 103 -1.04 21.05 28.44
N LEU A 104 -0.44 21.15 27.25
CA LEU A 104 0.27 22.36 26.82
C LEU A 104 -0.68 23.46 26.31
N GLY A 105 -1.74 23.09 25.60
CA GLY A 105 -2.62 24.03 24.90
C GLY A 105 -4.11 23.74 25.06
N GLY A 106 -4.48 22.88 26.01
CA GLY A 106 -5.87 22.46 26.18
C GLY A 106 -6.43 21.77 24.94
N ILE A 107 -7.72 22.00 24.67
CA ILE A 107 -8.41 21.43 23.51
C ILE A 107 -7.73 21.82 22.19
N PHE A 108 -7.24 23.06 22.08
CA PHE A 108 -6.53 23.50 20.87
C PHE A 108 -5.23 22.74 20.65
N GLY A 109 -4.45 22.52 21.71
CA GLY A 109 -3.23 21.71 21.62
C GLY A 109 -3.52 20.25 21.24
N ALA A 110 -4.62 19.69 21.72
CA ALA A 110 -5.08 18.35 21.35
C ALA A 110 -5.41 18.22 19.86
N LEU A 111 -6.12 19.20 19.29
CA LEU A 111 -6.50 19.22 17.87
C LEU A 111 -5.27 19.30 16.95
N ILE A 112 -4.26 20.06 17.35
CA ILE A 112 -3.02 20.23 16.58
C ILE A 112 -2.07 19.03 16.75
N ALA A 113 -2.13 18.32 17.87
CA ALA A 113 -1.25 17.17 18.13
C ALA A 113 -1.40 16.06 17.09
N VAL A 114 -2.63 15.73 16.69
CA VAL A 114 -2.93 14.65 15.74
C VAL A 114 -2.26 14.85 14.36
N PRO A 115 -2.47 15.98 13.65
CA PRO A 115 -1.80 16.21 12.37
C PRO A 115 -0.28 16.25 12.50
N ILE A 116 0.27 16.81 13.59
CA ILE A 116 1.73 16.83 13.82
C ILE A 116 2.27 15.41 13.90
N VAL A 117 1.68 14.54 14.72
CA VAL A 117 2.11 13.13 14.84
C VAL A 117 2.01 12.42 13.50
N ALA A 118 0.93 12.64 12.75
CA ALA A 118 0.76 12.04 11.43
C ALA A 118 1.90 12.46 10.47
N CYS A 119 2.23 13.75 10.41
CA CYS A 119 3.33 14.27 9.61
C CYS A 119 4.68 13.70 10.04
N THR A 120 4.96 13.68 11.35
CA THR A 120 6.21 13.12 11.90
C THR A 120 6.33 11.64 11.57
N ASN A 121 5.26 10.86 11.76
CA ASN A 121 5.26 9.44 11.45
C ASN A 121 5.54 9.17 9.96
N VAL A 122 4.95 9.96 9.07
CA VAL A 122 5.22 9.87 7.62
C VAL A 122 6.67 10.23 7.31
N ALA A 123 7.20 11.31 7.88
CA ALA A 123 8.58 11.73 7.67
C ALA A 123 9.59 10.66 8.14
N THR A 124 9.38 10.11 9.33
CA THR A 124 10.22 9.03 9.88
C THR A 124 10.15 7.77 9.02
N ALA A 125 8.94 7.36 8.62
CA ALA A 125 8.75 6.20 7.75
C ALA A 125 9.42 6.40 6.37
N TYR A 126 9.41 7.62 5.84
CA TYR A 126 10.06 7.96 4.58
C TYR A 126 11.59 7.86 4.68
N LEU A 127 12.19 8.42 5.73
CA LEU A 127 13.63 8.31 5.98
C LEU A 127 14.07 6.86 6.19
N MET A 128 13.36 6.10 7.02
CA MET A 128 13.69 4.70 7.31
C MET A 128 13.62 3.80 6.07
N ARG A 129 12.69 4.08 5.13
CA ARG A 129 12.59 3.34 3.86
C ARG A 129 13.75 3.64 2.91
N HIS A 130 14.28 4.87 2.90
CA HIS A 130 15.47 5.21 2.11
C HIS A 130 16.77 4.59 2.67
N SER A 131 16.82 4.28 3.97
CA SER A 131 17.98 3.62 4.58
C SER A 131 18.00 2.09 4.36
N LYS A 132 16.89 1.50 3.89
CA LYS A 132 16.71 0.05 3.79
C LYS A 132 16.53 -0.42 2.34
N GLN A 133 17.27 0.19 1.42
CA GLN A 133 17.59 -0.40 0.14
C GLN A 133 19.01 -0.99 0.29
N PRO A 134 19.16 -2.24 0.77
CA PRO A 134 20.40 -2.96 0.49
C PRO A 134 20.46 -3.08 -1.03
N ASP A 135 21.63 -2.83 -1.60
CA ASP A 135 22.02 -3.50 -2.83
C ASP A 135 21.62 -4.97 -2.66
N GLU A 136 20.60 -5.44 -3.39
CA GLU A 136 20.42 -6.89 -3.52
C GLU A 136 21.74 -7.39 -4.09
N PRO A 137 22.47 -8.26 -3.37
CA PRO A 137 23.59 -8.97 -3.99
C PRO A 137 22.99 -9.67 -5.19
N VAL A 138 23.42 -9.30 -6.39
CA VAL A 138 23.10 -10.01 -7.62
C VAL A 138 23.35 -11.48 -7.32
N GLU A 139 22.28 -12.27 -7.21
CA GLU A 139 22.41 -13.71 -7.05
C GLU A 139 23.23 -14.17 -8.27
N PRO A 140 24.40 -14.82 -8.05
CA PRO A 140 25.22 -15.22 -9.18
C PRO A 140 24.40 -16.16 -10.04
N VAL A 141 24.27 -15.80 -11.32
CA VAL A 141 23.59 -16.62 -12.32
C VAL A 141 24.20 -18.02 -12.25
N PRO A 142 23.40 -19.09 -12.06
CA PRO A 142 23.94 -20.45 -11.96
C PRO A 142 24.77 -20.79 -13.20
N GLY A 143 26.10 -20.88 -13.03
CA GLY A 143 27.05 -21.16 -14.11
C GLY A 143 28.14 -20.11 -14.32
N GLU A 144 28.08 -18.96 -13.65
CA GLU A 144 29.14 -17.96 -13.74
C GLU A 144 30.36 -18.40 -12.91
N GLN A 145 31.40 -18.90 -13.58
CA GLN A 145 32.65 -19.22 -12.93
C GLN A 145 33.38 -17.93 -12.57
N VAL A 146 33.70 -17.80 -11.28
CA VAL A 146 34.43 -16.67 -10.71
C VAL A 146 35.87 -17.15 -10.48
N ASP A 147 36.86 -16.37 -10.92
CA ASP A 147 38.27 -16.71 -10.69
C ASP A 147 38.63 -16.62 -9.19
N ASP A 148 39.78 -17.15 -8.78
CA ASP A 148 40.25 -17.10 -7.38
C ASP A 148 40.39 -15.68 -6.80
N ARG A 149 40.22 -14.65 -7.64
CA ARG A 149 40.27 -13.22 -7.29
C ARG A 149 38.89 -12.56 -7.28
N GLY A 150 37.81 -13.32 -7.42
CA GLY A 150 36.45 -12.81 -7.32
C GLY A 150 35.95 -12.08 -8.56
N LYS A 151 36.60 -12.22 -9.72
CA LYS A 151 36.14 -11.59 -10.98
C LYS A 151 35.39 -12.58 -11.87
N PRO A 152 34.33 -12.13 -12.59
CA PRO A 152 33.66 -12.97 -13.59
C PRO A 152 34.69 -13.42 -14.62
N VAL A 153 34.81 -14.73 -14.83
CA VAL A 153 35.64 -15.29 -15.91
C VAL A 153 34.89 -15.03 -17.21
N THR A 154 35.13 -13.86 -17.81
CA THR A 154 34.70 -13.61 -19.18
C THR A 154 35.56 -14.52 -20.06
N SER A 155 35.00 -15.63 -20.54
CA SER A 155 35.64 -16.41 -21.61
C SER A 155 35.72 -15.52 -22.85
N ASP A 156 36.89 -14.91 -23.06
CA ASP A 156 37.23 -14.20 -24.27
C ASP A 156 37.04 -15.17 -25.45
N PRO A 157 36.18 -14.85 -26.44
CA PRO A 157 35.91 -15.75 -27.56
C PRO A 157 37.15 -15.98 -28.47
N SER A 158 38.27 -15.31 -28.19
CA SER A 158 39.50 -15.40 -28.98
C SER A 158 40.36 -16.65 -28.73
N THR A 159 40.02 -17.51 -27.75
CA THR A 159 40.80 -18.75 -27.44
C THR A 159 39.98 -20.03 -27.64
N THR A 160 39.36 -20.20 -28.81
CA THR A 160 38.75 -21.49 -29.23
C THR A 160 39.60 -22.22 -30.30
N GLY A 161 40.79 -21.70 -30.62
CA GLY A 161 41.65 -22.27 -31.66
C GLY A 161 42.86 -23.02 -31.10
N LEU A 162 42.69 -24.20 -30.50
CA LEU A 162 43.74 -25.24 -30.41
C LEU A 162 43.14 -26.57 -29.89
N ILE A 163 42.43 -27.26 -30.79
CA ILE A 163 42.15 -28.69 -30.65
C ILE A 163 43.42 -29.41 -31.13
N SER A 164 44.10 -30.15 -30.25
CA SER A 164 45.00 -31.24 -30.64
C SER A 164 44.29 -32.55 -30.35
N PRO A 165 43.97 -33.36 -31.37
CA PRO A 165 43.33 -34.66 -31.20
C PRO A 165 44.40 -35.74 -31.07
N ASP A 166 44.72 -36.16 -29.85
CA ASP A 166 45.42 -37.43 -29.64
C ASP A 166 45.23 -37.88 -28.18
N ASP A 167 44.24 -38.76 -27.95
CA ASP A 167 44.49 -40.01 -27.23
C ASP A 167 43.25 -40.91 -27.35
N SER A 168 43.30 -41.82 -28.32
CA SER A 168 42.37 -42.93 -28.40
C SER A 168 42.99 -44.14 -27.70
N SER A 169 42.56 -44.40 -26.46
CA SER A 169 42.79 -45.71 -25.85
C SER A 169 41.71 -46.04 -24.81
N ASP A 170 41.06 -47.16 -25.09
CA ASP A 170 40.58 -48.17 -24.14
C ASP A 170 39.12 -48.13 -23.61
N ALA A 171 38.42 -49.17 -24.08
CA ALA A 171 37.68 -50.15 -23.28
C ALA A 171 36.17 -49.93 -23.02
N SER A 172 35.39 -50.35 -24.03
CA SER A 172 34.39 -51.44 -24.02
C SER A 172 33.71 -51.93 -22.71
N ILE A 173 32.42 -52.28 -22.88
CA ILE A 173 31.52 -53.22 -22.12
C ILE A 173 30.66 -52.52 -21.05
N GLY A 174 29.33 -52.63 -20.94
CA GLY A 174 28.25 -53.36 -21.61
C GLY A 174 26.92 -52.89 -20.95
N SER A 175 25.84 -52.65 -21.70
CA SER A 175 24.68 -53.56 -21.85
C SER A 175 23.99 -54.01 -20.55
N ASP A 176 22.92 -53.31 -20.15
CA ASP A 176 21.61 -53.89 -19.73
C ASP A 176 20.64 -52.72 -19.45
N GLY A 177 19.41 -52.60 -19.93
CA GLY A 177 18.52 -53.60 -20.51
C GLY A 177 17.39 -53.96 -19.52
N GLY A 178 16.38 -53.10 -19.33
CA GLY A 178 15.12 -53.53 -18.71
C GLY A 178 14.28 -52.46 -18.00
N ASP A 179 13.41 -51.79 -18.76
CA ASP A 179 12.01 -51.52 -18.34
C ASP A 179 11.17 -52.65 -18.95
N PRO A 180 10.05 -53.14 -18.36
CA PRO A 180 8.92 -52.31 -17.90
C PRO A 180 8.13 -52.87 -16.70
N GLU A 181 7.23 -52.10 -16.08
CA GLU A 181 5.91 -52.63 -15.69
C GLU A 181 4.94 -51.48 -15.37
N ALA A 182 3.84 -51.45 -16.11
CA ALA A 182 2.71 -50.56 -15.94
C ALA A 182 1.66 -51.21 -15.03
N ALA A 183 1.10 -50.48 -14.06
CA ALA A 183 -0.23 -50.76 -13.53
C ALA A 183 -0.80 -49.56 -12.75
N ALA A 184 -1.84 -48.95 -13.30
CA ALA A 184 -2.85 -48.15 -12.63
C ALA A 184 -4.20 -48.49 -13.27
N PRO A 185 -5.37 -48.17 -12.69
CA PRO A 185 -5.71 -47.92 -11.29
C PRO A 185 -6.84 -48.86 -10.80
N GLU A 186 -6.86 -49.22 -9.51
CA GLU A 186 -7.99 -49.93 -8.91
C GLU A 186 -9.03 -48.91 -8.42
N ALA A 187 -10.22 -48.94 -9.03
CA ALA A 187 -11.34 -48.06 -8.71
C ALA A 187 -12.13 -48.61 -7.52
N ASP A 188 -12.23 -47.82 -6.46
CA ASP A 188 -12.99 -48.10 -5.23
C ASP A 188 -14.48 -47.74 -5.41
N PRO A 189 -15.43 -48.70 -5.30
CA PRO A 189 -16.85 -48.43 -5.42
C PRO A 189 -17.50 -48.32 -4.03
N ALA A 190 -17.23 -47.25 -3.30
CA ALA A 190 -17.86 -47.05 -1.98
C ALA A 190 -18.11 -45.57 -1.64
N TYR A 191 -19.01 -44.90 -2.36
CA TYR A 191 -19.78 -43.80 -1.74
C TYR A 191 -21.14 -43.58 -2.43
N PRO A 192 -22.27 -43.86 -1.75
CA PRO A 192 -23.61 -43.56 -2.25
C PRO A 192 -23.95 -42.06 -2.09
N ARG A 193 -24.83 -41.58 -2.99
CA ARG A 193 -25.29 -40.19 -3.14
C ARG A 193 -26.11 -39.66 -1.97
#